data_AF-A0A0C1RQJ8-F1
#
_entry.id   AF-A0A0C1RQJ8-F1
#
_cell.length_a   1.000
_cell.length_b   1.000
_cell.length_c   1.000
_cell.angle_alpha   90.00
_cell.angle_beta   90.00
_cell.angle_gamma   90.00
#
_symmetry.space_group_name_H-M   'P 1'
#
loop_
_entity.id
_entity.type
_entity.pdbx_description
1 polymer ?
#
loop_
_entity_poly.entity_id
_entity_poly.type
_entity_poly.pdbx_seq_one_letter_code
_entity_poly.pdbx_strand_id
1 'polypeptide(L)'
;MKRPLFYLALATIVYILTFIMNLPDYDLWARLAVGSIFFQTGYVLKHDIFSYLPTKSLWIDHEWGSSVVFYFLARYLGDGGLFALKAVILLAIFILIIKIIKLQTNNSAGILYLTFIGFSLLPGFANLIRCQMFTYLFF
;
A
#
# COMPACT_ATOMS: atom_id res chain seq x y z
N MET A 1 -0.21 -29.73 3.48
CA MET A 1 0.17 -28.99 4.71
C MET A 1 -1.04 -28.89 5.62
N LYS A 2 -0.89 -29.01 6.94
CA LYS A 2 -2.03 -28.83 7.87
C LYS A 2 -2.56 -27.39 7.72
N ARG A 3 -3.89 -27.22 7.59
CA ARG A 3 -4.55 -25.90 7.46
C ARG A 3 -4.03 -24.82 8.42
N PRO A 4 -3.85 -25.07 9.73
CA PRO A 4 -3.33 -24.03 10.64
C PRO A 4 -1.92 -23.56 10.29
N LEU A 5 -1.05 -24.47 9.84
CA LEU A 5 0.33 -24.13 9.47
C LEU A 5 0.38 -23.21 8.23
N PHE A 6 -0.59 -23.36 7.31
CA PHE A 6 -0.71 -22.48 6.14
C PHE A 6 -1.06 -21.06 6.54
N TYR A 7 -2.09 -20.88 7.37
CA TYR A 7 -2.49 -19.56 7.81
C TYR A 7 -1.44 -18.90 8.69
N LEU A 8 -0.74 -19.68 9.53
CA LEU A 8 0.39 -19.19 10.31
C LEU A 8 1.50 -18.68 9.39
N ALA A 9 1.90 -19.47 8.38
CA ALA A 9 2.95 -19.06 7.45
C ALA A 9 2.55 -17.81 6.65
N LEU A 10 1.30 -17.73 6.19
CA LEU A 10 0.78 -16.54 5.51
C LEU A 10 0.81 -15.31 6.43
N ALA A 11 0.36 -15.44 7.68
CA ALA A 11 0.40 -14.38 8.67
C ALA A 11 1.84 -13.91 8.92
N THR A 12 2.80 -14.83 9.01
CA THR A 12 4.22 -14.51 9.15
C THR A 12 4.77 -13.73 7.95
N ILE A 13 4.42 -14.11 6.72
CA ILE A 13 4.85 -13.39 5.51
C ILE A 13 4.30 -11.95 5.53
N VAL A 14 3.01 -11.79 5.80
CA VAL A 14 2.36 -10.46 5.87
C VAL A 14 2.98 -9.62 7.00
N TYR A 15 3.21 -10.21 8.17
CA TYR A 15 3.87 -9.55 9.30
C TYR A 15 5.27 -9.05 8.93
N ILE A 16 6.09 -9.91 8.31
CA ILE A 16 7.46 -9.56 7.88
C ILE A 16 7.41 -8.38 6.90
N LEU A 17 6.61 -8.49 5.84
CA LEU A 17 6.51 -7.44 4.81
C LEU A 17 5.95 -6.13 5.37
N THR A 18 5.11 -6.19 6.41
CA THR A 18 4.52 -5.01 7.03
C THR A 18 5.50 -4.28 7.94
N PHE A 19 6.12 -5.00 8.89
CA PHE A 19 6.80 -4.38 10.02
C PHE A 19 8.33 -4.34 9.89
N ILE A 20 8.94 -5.27 9.15
CA ILE A 20 10.39 -5.27 8.97
C ILE A 20 10.82 -4.21 7.96
N MET A 21 9.97 -3.95 6.96
CA MET A 21 10.18 -2.92 5.94
C MET A 21 9.40 -1.65 6.33
N ASN A 22 9.99 -0.82 7.19
CA ASN A 22 9.30 0.29 7.85
C ASN A 22 9.91 1.67 7.60
N LEU A 23 10.88 1.78 6.68
CA LEU A 23 11.47 3.07 6.32
C LEU A 23 10.41 3.94 5.63
N PRO A 24 10.10 5.14 6.16
CA PRO A 24 9.20 6.06 5.48
C PRO A 24 9.70 6.37 4.07
N ASP A 25 8.79 6.32 3.09
CA ASP A 25 9.08 6.74 1.74
C ASP A 25 9.36 8.25 1.72
N TYR A 26 10.32 8.72 0.91
CA TYR A 26 10.62 10.15 0.81
C TYR A 26 9.40 10.98 0.37
N ASP A 27 8.52 10.40 -0.46
CA ASP A 27 7.32 11.06 -0.95
C ASP A 27 6.21 11.12 0.11
N LEU A 28 6.30 10.34 1.20
CA LEU A 28 5.25 10.21 2.21
C LEU A 28 4.84 11.58 2.78
N TRP A 29 5.80 12.43 3.10
CA TRP A 29 5.53 13.76 3.68
C TRP A 29 4.76 14.66 2.72
N ALA A 30 5.14 14.67 1.44
CA ALA A 30 4.42 15.41 0.41
C ALA A 30 2.99 14.87 0.27
N ARG A 31 2.81 13.54 0.30
CA ARG A 31 1.49 12.90 0.21
C ARG A 31 0.61 13.22 1.42
N LEU A 32 1.15 13.22 2.63
CA LEU A 32 0.42 13.65 3.82
C LEU A 32 0.04 15.14 3.74
N ALA A 33 0.94 15.99 3.24
CA ALA A 33 0.67 17.42 3.07
C ALA A 33 -0.44 17.68 2.03
N VAL A 34 -0.38 17.04 0.87
CA VAL A 34 -1.44 17.09 -0.17
C VAL A 34 -2.78 16.62 0.41
N GLY A 35 -2.80 15.50 1.13
CA GLY A 35 -4.00 15.00 1.79
C GLY A 35 -4.55 15.98 2.83
N SER A 36 -3.68 16.63 3.59
CA SER A 36 -4.09 17.62 4.59
C SER A 36 -4.80 18.83 3.96
N ILE A 37 -4.32 19.30 2.80
CA ILE A 37 -4.91 20.42 2.07
C ILE A 37 -6.29 20.04 1.54
N PHE A 38 -6.44 18.81 1.03
CA PHE A 38 -7.76 18.32 0.62
C PHE A 38 -8.75 18.33 1.80
N PHE A 39 -8.34 17.90 2.99
CA PHE A 39 -9.21 17.94 4.18
C PHE A 39 -9.54 19.36 4.66
N GLN A 40 -8.65 20.33 4.43
CA GLN A 40 -8.88 21.73 4.81
C GLN A 40 -9.75 22.48 3.81
N THR A 41 -9.60 22.19 2.51
CA THR A 41 -10.18 22.99 1.43
C THR A 41 -11.33 22.29 0.72
N GLY A 42 -11.39 20.95 0.76
CA GLY A 42 -12.30 20.13 -0.05
C GLY A 42 -11.92 20.02 -1.52
N TYR A 43 -10.78 20.60 -1.95
CA TYR A 43 -10.37 20.64 -3.35
C TYR A 43 -9.07 19.88 -3.58
N VAL A 44 -8.98 19.26 -4.76
CA VAL A 44 -7.72 18.71 -5.28
C VAL A 44 -6.84 19.86 -5.74
N LEU A 45 -5.57 19.85 -5.35
CA LEU A 45 -4.59 20.85 -5.78
C LEU A 45 -4.48 20.87 -7.31
N LYS A 46 -4.59 22.07 -7.89
CA LYS A 46 -4.43 22.31 -9.33
C LYS A 46 -3.05 22.88 -9.68
N HIS A 47 -2.27 23.24 -8.67
CA HIS A 47 -0.92 23.77 -8.81
C HIS A 47 -0.02 23.04 -7.82
N ASP A 48 1.20 22.70 -8.28
CA ASP A 48 2.20 22.10 -7.41
C ASP A 48 2.90 23.21 -6.61
N ILE A 49 2.49 23.32 -5.35
CA ILE A 49 3.01 24.30 -4.38
C ILE A 49 4.22 23.78 -3.60
N PHE A 50 4.61 22.52 -3.81
CA PHE A 50 5.71 21.87 -3.09
C PHE A 50 7.01 21.85 -3.92
N SER A 51 6.92 22.03 -5.23
CA SER A 51 8.08 22.18 -6.11
C SER A 51 8.87 23.46 -5.82
N TYR A 52 10.19 23.31 -5.73
CA TYR A 52 11.16 24.43 -5.63
C TYR A 52 11.54 25.01 -7.01
N LEU A 53 10.99 24.46 -8.09
CA LEU A 53 11.25 24.85 -9.48
C LEU A 53 9.98 25.40 -10.13
N PRO A 54 10.10 26.18 -11.24
CA PRO A 54 8.95 26.62 -12.02
C PRO A 54 8.05 25.46 -12.44
N THR A 55 6.76 25.55 -12.11
CA THR A 55 5.77 24.50 -12.38
C THR A 55 4.84 24.88 -13.53
N LYS A 56 4.10 23.89 -14.04
CA LYS A 56 3.05 24.11 -15.04
C LYS A 56 1.88 24.87 -14.42
N SER A 57 1.14 25.58 -15.27
CA SER A 57 -0.11 26.25 -14.87
C SER A 57 -1.21 25.29 -14.43
N LEU A 58 -1.13 24.01 -14.79
CA LEU A 58 -2.00 22.96 -14.26
C LEU A 58 -1.14 21.76 -13.86
N TRP A 59 -1.24 21.40 -12.58
CA TRP A 59 -0.72 20.15 -12.04
C TRP A 59 -1.87 19.16 -11.91
N ILE A 60 -1.72 18.00 -12.56
CA ILE A 60 -2.65 16.89 -12.45
C ILE A 60 -1.96 15.84 -11.57
N ASP A 61 -2.27 15.88 -10.28
CA ASP A 61 -1.82 14.84 -9.36
C ASP A 61 -2.66 13.58 -9.56
N HIS A 62 -2.12 12.55 -10.19
CA HIS A 62 -2.82 11.28 -10.40
C HIS A 62 -2.87 10.42 -9.14
N GLU A 63 -2.11 10.77 -8.09
CA GLU A 63 -2.03 10.04 -6.82
C GLU A 63 -2.78 10.74 -5.67
N TRP A 64 -3.58 11.77 -5.97
CA TRP A 64 -4.26 12.59 -4.96
C TRP A 64 -5.15 11.75 -4.04
N GLY A 65 -5.85 10.74 -4.57
CA GLY A 65 -6.73 9.87 -3.79
C GLY A 65 -5.98 9.09 -2.71
N SER A 66 -4.78 8.59 -3.03
CA SER A 66 -3.89 7.94 -2.06
C SER A 66 -3.50 8.90 -0.95
N SER A 67 -3.21 10.15 -1.30
CA SER A 67 -2.86 11.23 -0.36
C SER A 67 -3.99 11.47 0.66
N VAL A 68 -5.24 11.49 0.19
CA VAL A 68 -6.44 11.62 1.05
C VAL A 68 -6.55 10.44 2.03
N VAL A 69 -6.38 9.21 1.55
CA VAL A 69 -6.43 8.01 2.40
C VAL A 69 -5.31 8.00 3.45
N PHE A 70 -4.07 8.29 3.03
CA PHE A 70 -2.93 8.31 3.94
C PHE A 70 -3.09 9.35 5.03
N TYR A 71 -3.47 10.58 4.66
CA TYR A 71 -3.68 11.64 5.63
C TYR A 71 -4.86 11.33 6.57
N PHE A 72 -5.97 10.78 6.06
CA PHE A 72 -7.08 10.35 6.90
C PHE A 72 -6.62 9.37 7.99
N LEU A 73 -5.90 8.32 7.61
CA LEU A 73 -5.43 7.31 8.55
C LEU A 73 -4.39 7.87 9.52
N ALA A 74 -3.43 8.65 9.02
CA ALA A 74 -2.43 9.30 9.87
C ALA A 74 -3.09 10.26 10.88
N ARG A 75 -4.13 11.00 10.48
CA ARG A 75 -4.83 11.94 11.36
C ARG A 75 -5.58 11.26 12.49
N TYR A 76 -6.25 10.13 12.23
CA TYR A 76 -7.12 9.48 13.23
C TYR A 76 -6.44 8.32 13.98
N LEU A 77 -5.46 7.66 13.37
CA LEU A 77 -4.82 6.45 13.90
C LEU A 77 -3.29 6.59 14.02
N GLY A 78 -2.74 7.76 13.67
CA GLY A 78 -1.29 7.97 13.63
C GLY A 78 -0.58 7.04 12.66
N ASP A 79 0.69 6.77 12.93
CA ASP A 79 1.52 5.87 12.13
C ASP A 79 0.96 4.45 12.07
N GLY A 80 0.32 4.01 13.15
CA GLY A 80 -0.36 2.70 13.22
C GLY A 80 -1.41 2.52 12.13
N GLY A 81 -2.09 3.60 11.71
CA GLY A 81 -3.03 3.57 10.59
C GLY A 81 -2.36 3.24 9.25
N LEU A 82 -1.15 3.75 9.02
CA LEU A 82 -0.40 3.49 7.80
C LEU A 82 0.13 2.04 7.75
N PHE A 83 0.63 1.53 8.88
CA PHE A 83 0.99 0.11 9.00
C PHE A 83 -0.21 -0.81 8.81
N ALA A 84 -1.36 -0.46 9.41
CA ALA A 84 -2.59 -1.23 9.25
C ALA A 84 -3.04 -1.26 7.79
N LEU A 85 -2.99 -0.12 7.08
CA LEU A 85 -3.30 -0.07 5.65
C LEU A 85 -2.35 -0.96 4.83
N LYS A 86 -1.05 -0.89 5.08
CA LYS A 86 -0.06 -1.75 4.42
C LYS A 86 -0.39 -3.24 4.62
N ALA A 87 -0.68 -3.64 5.85
CA ALA A 87 -1.05 -5.01 6.19
C ALA A 87 -2.34 -5.46 5.49
N VAL A 88 -3.36 -4.59 5.46
CA VAL A 88 -4.64 -4.86 4.79
C VAL A 88 -4.45 -5.03 3.28
N ILE A 89 -3.66 -4.16 2.64
CA ILE A 89 -3.36 -4.27 1.21
C ILE A 89 -2.61 -5.58 0.91
N LEU A 90 -1.56 -5.90 1.67
CA LEU A 90 -0.81 -7.15 1.52
C LEU A 90 -1.71 -8.38 1.67
N LEU A 91 -2.53 -8.41 2.71
CA LEU A 91 -3.45 -9.51 2.95
C LEU A 91 -4.47 -9.63 1.81
N ALA A 92 -5.00 -8.51 1.31
CA ALA A 92 -5.93 -8.49 0.18
C ALA A 92 -5.28 -9.05 -1.09
N ILE A 93 -4.04 -8.66 -1.41
CA ILE A 93 -3.27 -9.21 -2.54
C ILE A 93 -3.14 -10.73 -2.41
N PHE A 94 -2.70 -11.24 -1.26
CA PHE A 94 -2.56 -12.68 -1.05
C PHE A 94 -3.89 -13.42 -1.15
N ILE A 95 -4.97 -12.89 -0.56
CA ILE A 95 -6.31 -13.50 -0.64
C ILE A 95 -6.79 -13.55 -2.09
N LEU A 96 -6.61 -12.47 -2.86
CA LEU A 96 -7.00 -12.41 -4.26
C LEU A 96 -6.23 -13.46 -5.08
N ILE A 97 -4.91 -13.54 -4.91
CA ILE A 97 -4.08 -14.54 -5.60
C ILE A 97 -4.52 -15.96 -5.25
N ILE A 98 -4.74 -16.27 -3.97
CA ILE A 98 -5.23 -17.59 -3.54
C ILE A 98 -6.57 -17.93 -4.19
N LYS A 99 -7.50 -16.97 -4.24
CA LYS A 99 -8.81 -17.15 -4.89
C LYS A 99 -8.66 -17.36 -6.39
N ILE A 100 -7.83 -16.56 -7.06
CA ILE A 100 -7.57 -16.67 -8.51
C ILE A 100 -6.99 -18.04 -8.85
N ILE A 101 -5.99 -18.52 -8.11
CA ILE A 101 -5.41 -19.86 -8.31
C ILE A 101 -6.49 -20.94 -8.16
N LYS A 102 -7.32 -20.84 -7.12
CA LYS A 102 -8.40 -21.80 -6.88
C LYS A 102 -9.43 -21.78 -8.00
N LEU A 103 -9.78 -20.61 -8.53
CA LEU A 103 -10.72 -20.46 -9.64
C LEU A 103 -10.17 -21.03 -10.95
N GLN A 104 -8.89 -20.77 -11.27
CA GLN A 104 -8.30 -21.16 -12.54
C GLN A 104 -7.84 -22.62 -12.60
N THR A 105 -7.37 -23.17 -11.48
CA THR A 105 -6.73 -24.50 -11.48
C THR A 105 -7.49 -25.53 -10.65
N ASN A 106 -8.51 -25.12 -9.89
CA ASN A 106 -9.18 -25.91 -8.85
C ASN A 106 -8.23 -26.44 -7.75
N ASN A 107 -6.96 -26.05 -7.74
CA ASN A 107 -5.97 -26.43 -6.73
C ASN A 107 -5.87 -25.38 -5.62
N SER A 108 -5.23 -25.77 -4.51
CA SER A 108 -4.91 -24.83 -3.43
C SER A 108 -3.55 -24.18 -3.70
N ALA A 109 -3.42 -22.89 -3.39
CA ALA A 109 -2.13 -22.20 -3.49
C ALA A 109 -1.07 -22.86 -2.58
N GLY A 110 0.08 -23.20 -3.14
CA GLY A 110 1.21 -23.72 -2.38
C GLY A 110 1.90 -22.61 -1.59
N ILE A 111 2.37 -22.90 -0.38
CA ILE A 111 3.01 -21.88 0.47
C ILE A 111 4.30 -21.33 -0.16
N LEU A 112 5.09 -22.17 -0.82
CA LEU A 112 6.30 -21.74 -1.53
C LEU A 112 5.99 -20.71 -2.62
N TYR A 113 4.89 -20.90 -3.34
CA TYR A 113 4.43 -19.94 -4.34
C TYR A 113 4.09 -18.58 -3.70
N LEU A 114 3.38 -18.59 -2.57
CA LEU A 114 3.07 -17.35 -1.83
C LEU A 114 4.33 -16.68 -1.29
N THR A 115 5.35 -17.44 -0.88
CA THR A 115 6.65 -16.88 -0.51
C THR A 115 7.31 -16.16 -1.68
N PHE A 116 7.33 -16.76 -2.89
CA PHE A 116 7.86 -16.11 -4.10
C PHE A 116 7.09 -14.85 -4.46
N ILE A 117 5.75 -14.86 -4.33
CA ILE A 117 4.94 -13.66 -4.48
C ILE A 117 5.35 -12.59 -3.47
N GLY A 118 5.54 -12.95 -2.20
CA GLY A 118 6.04 -12.02 -1.18
C GLY A 118 7.36 -11.36 -1.57
N PHE A 119 8.31 -12.13 -2.11
CA PHE A 119 9.57 -11.59 -2.66
C PHE A 119 9.34 -10.65 -3.84
N SER A 120 8.44 -10.98 -4.77
CA SER A 120 8.14 -10.11 -5.93
C SER A 120 7.49 -8.77 -5.54
N LEU A 121 6.84 -8.70 -4.38
CA LEU A 121 6.23 -7.49 -3.86
C LEU A 121 7.23 -6.55 -3.19
N LEU A 122 8.43 -7.03 -2.83
CA LEU A 122 9.42 -6.22 -2.11
C LEU A 122 9.70 -4.84 -2.72
N PRO A 123 9.87 -4.67 -4.05
CA PRO A 123 10.13 -3.35 -4.63
C PRO A 123 9.02 -2.32 -4.35
N GLY A 124 7.75 -2.77 -4.31
CA GLY A 124 6.60 -1.91 -4.02
C GLY A 124 6.30 -1.72 -2.53
N PHE A 125 6.86 -2.59 -1.68
CA PHE A 125 6.57 -2.66 -0.23
C PHE A 125 7.82 -2.48 0.66
N ALA A 126 8.97 -2.11 0.09
CA ALA A 126 10.22 -1.85 0.81
C ALA A 126 10.14 -0.66 1.76
N ASN A 127 9.24 0.30 1.47
CA ASN A 127 8.99 1.46 2.32
C ASN A 127 7.71 1.26 3.16
N LEU A 128 7.51 2.13 4.14
CA LEU A 128 6.33 2.13 5.01
C LEU A 128 5.05 2.20 4.19
N ILE A 129 4.93 3.17 3.29
CA ILE A 129 3.77 3.26 2.41
C ILE A 129 4.11 4.08 1.17
N ARG A 130 3.59 3.66 0.01
CA ARG A 130 3.71 4.36 -1.26
C ARG A 130 2.41 4.19 -2.03
N CYS A 131 2.02 5.20 -2.82
CA CYS A 131 0.81 5.17 -3.64
C CYS A 131 0.75 3.93 -4.56
N GLN A 132 1.91 3.49 -5.07
CA GLN A 132 2.07 2.31 -5.92
C GLN A 132 1.54 1.01 -5.28
N MET A 133 1.43 0.91 -3.94
CA MET A 133 0.85 -0.27 -3.28
C MET A 133 -0.59 -0.55 -3.72
N PHE A 134 -1.37 0.50 -4.05
CA PHE A 134 -2.70 0.33 -4.61
C PHE A 134 -2.66 -0.27 -6.02
N THR A 135 -1.64 0.05 -6.81
CA THR A 135 -1.45 -0.55 -8.14
C THR A 135 -1.32 -2.06 -8.03
N TYR A 136 -0.47 -2.56 -7.14
CA TYR A 136 -0.31 -4.00 -6.90
C TYR A 136 -1.59 -4.72 -6.44
N LEU A 137 -2.53 -3.99 -5.85
CA LEU A 137 -3.82 -4.55 -5.41
C LEU A 137 -4.83 -4.66 -6.56
N PHE A 138 -4.82 -3.68 -7.48
CA PHE A 138 -5.87 -3.53 -8.49
C PHE A 138 -5.44 -3.92 -9.91
N PHE A 139 -4.14 -3.97 -10.21
CA PHE A 139 -3.59 -4.20 -11.55
C PHE A 139 -2.43 -5.20 -11.51
#